data_AF-A0A4Q3T9K7-F1
#
_entry.id   AF-A0A4Q3T9K7-F1
#
_cell.length_a   1.000
_cell.length_b   1.000
_cell.length_c   1.000
_cell.angle_alpha   90.00
_cell.angle_beta   90.00
_cell.angle_gamma   90.00
#
_symmetry.space_group_name_H-M   'P 1'
#
loop_
_entity.id
_entity.type
_entity.pdbx_description
1 polymer ?
#
loop_
_entity_poly.entity_id
_entity_poly.type
_entity_poly.pdbx_seq_one_letter_code
_entity_poly.pdbx_strand_id
1 'polypeptide(L)'
;MINRRSFGLVATFIAVMAFNPAVAFAQRPVTVFAAASLTNALNDVAAAYKARTGKEVRISYGASSALARQVEQGAPADLFVSADEEWMNYVASKNLIQTASRVNLLSNRLALIAPANSDAKLSIARNFPLAKVLG
;
A
#
# COMPACT_ATOMS: atom_id res chain seq x y z
N MET A 1 45.12 -55.93 -26.98
CA MET A 1 44.00 -55.89 -26.01
C MET A 1 43.91 -54.47 -25.45
N ILE A 2 43.01 -53.64 -25.98
CA ILE A 2 42.80 -52.25 -25.54
C ILE A 2 41.48 -52.21 -24.75
N ASN A 3 41.54 -51.74 -23.51
CA ASN A 3 40.48 -51.83 -22.50
C ASN A 3 39.28 -50.90 -22.79
N ARG A 4 38.12 -51.51 -23.05
CA ARG A 4 36.80 -50.88 -23.28
C ARG A 4 36.06 -50.50 -21.98
N ARG A 5 36.66 -49.75 -21.05
CA ARG A 5 36.02 -49.51 -19.72
C ARG A 5 35.80 -48.07 -19.28
N SER A 6 36.14 -47.06 -20.07
CA SER A 6 36.11 -45.67 -19.58
C SER A 6 34.90 -44.82 -20.00
N PHE A 7 33.93 -45.38 -20.74
CA PHE A 7 32.83 -44.60 -21.33
C PHE A 7 31.55 -44.48 -20.48
N GLY A 8 31.50 -45.10 -19.30
CA GLY A 8 30.28 -45.16 -18.48
C GLY A 8 30.06 -43.98 -17.53
N LEU A 9 31.09 -43.17 -17.27
CA LEU A 9 31.06 -42.18 -16.16
C LEU A 9 30.75 -40.75 -16.60
N VAL A 10 30.84 -40.44 -17.91
CA VAL A 10 30.53 -39.10 -18.44
C VAL A 10 29.03 -38.91 -18.70
N ALA A 11 28.30 -40.00 -18.94
CA ALA A 11 26.87 -39.94 -19.24
C ALA A 11 25.99 -39.63 -18.01
N THR A 12 26.45 -39.92 -16.79
CA THR A 12 25.66 -39.74 -15.57
C THR A 12 25.74 -38.32 -15.00
N PHE A 13 26.76 -37.53 -15.38
CA PHE A 13 26.89 -36.15 -14.90
C PHE A 13 26.02 -35.14 -15.67
N ILE A 14 25.59 -35.47 -16.88
CA ILE A 14 24.74 -34.59 -17.71
C ILE A 14 23.25 -34.72 -17.34
N ALA A 15 22.84 -35.82 -16.68
CA ALA A 15 21.43 -36.08 -16.37
C ALA A 15 20.87 -35.30 -15.16
N VAL A 16 21.72 -34.64 -14.36
CA VAL A 16 21.27 -33.90 -13.15
C VAL A 16 21.01 -32.40 -13.42
N MET A 17 21.40 -31.86 -14.57
CA MET A 17 21.18 -30.45 -14.91
C MET A 17 19.78 -30.11 -15.46
N ALA A 18 18.92 -31.10 -15.69
CA ALA A 18 17.63 -30.88 -16.36
C ALA A 18 16.44 -30.54 -15.43
N PHE A 19 16.63 -30.50 -14.11
CA PHE A 19 15.60 -30.07 -13.16
C PHE A 19 15.99 -28.74 -12.53
N ASN A 20 15.97 -27.68 -13.35
CA ASN A 20 15.82 -26.33 -12.83
C ASN A 20 14.31 -26.04 -12.83
N PRO A 21 13.57 -26.26 -11.72
CA PRO A 21 12.23 -25.72 -11.64
C PRO A 21 12.41 -24.22 -11.78
N ALA A 22 11.93 -23.64 -12.87
CA ALA A 22 11.79 -22.20 -12.97
C ALA A 22 10.96 -21.80 -11.76
N VAL A 23 11.63 -21.28 -10.71
CA VAL A 23 10.97 -20.74 -9.55
C VAL A 23 10.19 -19.56 -10.09
N ALA A 24 8.91 -19.79 -10.37
CA ALA A 24 8.00 -18.73 -10.71
C ALA A 24 7.99 -17.80 -9.49
N PHE A 25 8.70 -16.69 -9.58
CA PHE A 25 8.63 -15.62 -8.60
C PHE A 25 7.19 -15.07 -8.67
N ALA A 26 6.29 -15.67 -7.90
CA ALA A 26 4.99 -15.10 -7.64
C ALA A 26 5.25 -13.72 -7.04
N GLN A 27 5.01 -12.66 -7.83
CA GLN A 27 5.20 -11.30 -7.36
C GLN A 27 4.23 -11.09 -6.21
N ARG A 28 4.77 -10.92 -5.00
CA ARG A 28 3.94 -10.66 -3.82
C ARG A 28 3.16 -9.36 -4.06
N PRO A 29 1.87 -9.31 -3.70
CA PRO A 29 1.08 -8.11 -3.86
C PRO A 29 1.71 -6.92 -3.12
N VAL A 30 1.66 -5.75 -3.74
CA VAL A 30 2.11 -4.50 -3.09
C VAL A 30 1.17 -4.20 -1.93
N THR A 31 1.71 -4.03 -0.73
CA THR A 31 0.96 -3.72 0.48
C THR A 31 0.94 -2.22 0.71
N VAL A 32 -0.25 -1.62 0.73
CA VAL A 32 -0.46 -0.18 0.86
C VAL A 32 -1.20 0.10 2.16
N PHE A 33 -0.63 0.95 3.00
CA PHE A 33 -1.31 1.53 4.15
C PHE A 33 -1.84 2.90 3.74
N ALA A 34 -3.15 3.08 3.74
CA ALA A 34 -3.78 4.30 3.25
C ALA A 34 -4.79 4.87 4.24
N ALA A 35 -4.85 6.21 4.29
CA ALA A 35 -5.88 6.91 5.04
C ALA A 35 -7.29 6.44 4.65
N ALA A 36 -8.16 6.26 5.64
CA ALA A 36 -9.52 5.75 5.43
C ALA A 36 -10.35 6.57 4.42
N SER A 37 -10.11 7.88 4.32
CA SER A 37 -10.76 8.76 3.34
C SER A 37 -10.45 8.40 1.88
N LEU A 38 -9.42 7.59 1.62
CA LEU A 38 -9.02 7.15 0.28
C LEU A 38 -9.64 5.82 -0.14
N THR A 39 -10.48 5.19 0.69
CA THR A 39 -11.02 3.84 0.46
C THR A 39 -11.61 3.66 -0.95
N ASN A 40 -12.55 4.51 -1.34
CA ASN A 40 -13.22 4.35 -2.63
C ASN A 40 -12.26 4.60 -3.80
N ALA A 41 -11.52 5.71 -3.74
CA ALA A 41 -10.60 6.09 -4.81
C ALA A 41 -9.50 5.04 -5.02
N LEU A 42 -8.92 4.49 -3.96
CA LEU A 42 -7.88 3.48 -4.08
C LEU A 42 -8.41 2.09 -4.43
N ASN A 43 -9.67 1.77 -4.09
CA ASN A 43 -10.31 0.55 -4.61
C ASN A 43 -10.45 0.61 -6.14
N ASP A 44 -10.88 1.76 -6.68
CA ASP A 44 -10.99 1.96 -8.13
C ASP A 44 -9.61 1.88 -8.80
N VAL A 45 -8.60 2.53 -8.21
CA VAL A 45 -7.21 2.46 -8.70
C VAL A 45 -6.65 1.04 -8.64
N ALA A 46 -6.90 0.29 -7.56
CA ALA A 46 -6.44 -1.09 -7.43
C ALA A 46 -7.08 -2.01 -8.49
N ALA A 47 -8.39 -1.85 -8.73
CA ALA A 47 -9.08 -2.59 -9.78
C ALA A 47 -8.51 -2.26 -11.17
N ALA A 48 -8.32 -0.97 -11.47
CA ALA A 48 -7.72 -0.52 -12.74
C ALA A 48 -6.27 -1.00 -12.90
N TYR A 49 -5.47 -0.97 -11.83
CA TYR A 49 -4.09 -1.45 -11.83
C TYR A 49 -4.03 -2.96 -12.09
N LYS A 50 -4.89 -3.76 -11.44
CA LYS A 50 -5.00 -5.20 -11.69
C LYS A 50 -5.43 -5.50 -13.11
N ALA A 51 -6.43 -4.81 -13.64
CA ALA A 51 -6.88 -4.98 -15.02
C ALA A 51 -5.76 -4.69 -16.04
N ARG A 52 -4.93 -3.67 -15.80
CA ARG A 52 -3.84 -3.26 -16.70
C ARG A 52 -2.59 -4.11 -16.61
N THR A 53 -2.24 -4.59 -15.41
CA THR A 53 -0.92 -5.19 -15.15
C THR A 53 -0.99 -6.67 -14.76
N GLY A 54 -2.18 -7.17 -14.42
CA GLY A 54 -2.37 -8.49 -13.80
C GLY A 54 -1.86 -8.58 -12.36
N LYS A 55 -1.29 -7.51 -11.78
CA LYS A 55 -0.70 -7.50 -10.44
C LYS A 55 -1.72 -7.09 -9.40
N GLU A 56 -1.61 -7.69 -8.21
CA GLU A 56 -2.48 -7.38 -7.08
C GLU A 56 -1.88 -6.33 -6.15
N VAL A 57 -2.78 -5.55 -5.54
CA VAL A 57 -2.45 -4.59 -4.48
C VAL A 57 -3.31 -4.95 -3.28
N ARG A 58 -2.71 -5.04 -2.11
CA ARG A 58 -3.39 -5.24 -0.82
C ARG A 58 -3.40 -3.92 -0.08
N ILE A 59 -4.58 -3.40 0.23
CA ILE A 59 -4.70 -2.10 0.87
C ILE A 59 -5.30 -2.27 2.26
N SER A 60 -4.63 -1.72 3.25
CA SER A 60 -5.13 -1.59 4.62
C SER A 60 -5.51 -0.14 4.87
N TYR A 61 -6.80 0.07 5.17
CA TYR A 61 -7.35 1.39 5.43
C TYR A 61 -7.42 1.66 6.93
N GLY A 62 -7.14 2.89 7.33
CA GLY A 62 -7.21 3.30 8.74
C GLY A 62 -6.93 4.78 8.94
N ALA A 63 -6.97 5.22 10.20
CA ALA A 63 -6.47 6.55 10.55
C ALA A 63 -4.97 6.61 10.24
N SER A 64 -4.50 7.70 9.61
CA SER A 64 -3.09 7.87 9.26
C SER A 64 -2.17 7.72 10.47
N SER A 65 -2.63 8.17 11.64
CA SER A 65 -1.98 8.00 12.94
C SER A 65 -1.77 6.54 13.34
N ALA A 66 -2.81 5.74 13.27
CA ALA A 66 -2.75 4.32 13.63
C ALA A 66 -1.85 3.56 12.66
N LEU A 67 -1.98 3.82 11.36
CA LEU A 67 -1.15 3.19 10.32
C LEU A 67 0.32 3.59 10.44
N ALA A 68 0.62 4.87 10.71
CA ALA A 68 1.99 5.33 10.94
C ALA A 68 2.65 4.65 12.15
N ARG A 69 1.89 4.45 13.24
CA ARG A 69 2.36 3.67 14.41
C ARG A 69 2.59 2.20 14.08
N GLN A 70 1.75 1.61 13.24
CA GLN A 70 1.98 0.24 12.76
C GLN A 70 3.26 0.16 11.90
N VAL A 71 3.50 1.14 11.02
CA VAL A 71 4.75 1.23 10.23
C VAL A 71 5.97 1.34 11.16
N GLU A 72 5.91 2.17 12.20
CA GLU A 72 6.95 2.24 13.23
C GLU A 72 7.17 0.93 13.98
N GLN A 73 6.10 0.18 14.22
CA GLN A 73 6.16 -1.15 14.84
C GLN A 73 6.64 -2.26 13.88
N GLY A 74 7.01 -1.91 12.64
CA GLY A 74 7.55 -2.85 11.65
C GLY A 74 6.48 -3.57 10.83
N ALA A 75 5.25 -3.05 10.75
CA ALA A 75 4.26 -3.58 9.83
C ALA A 75 4.76 -3.45 8.37
N PRO A 76 4.62 -4.50 7.54
CA PRO A 76 5.26 -4.59 6.24
C PRO A 76 4.49 -3.84 5.15
N ALA A 77 4.42 -2.51 5.24
CA ALA A 77 3.84 -1.66 4.21
C ALA A 77 4.90 -1.27 3.16
N ASP A 78 4.60 -1.49 1.89
CA ASP A 78 5.43 -1.04 0.76
C ASP A 78 5.18 0.45 0.44
N LEU A 79 3.94 0.90 0.63
CA LEU A 79 3.52 2.29 0.44
C LEU A 79 2.70 2.77 1.64
N PHE A 80 2.95 4.01 2.06
CA PHE A 80 2.14 4.71 3.06
C PHE A 80 1.54 5.97 2.45
N VAL A 81 0.22 6.13 2.57
CA VAL A 81 -0.54 7.27 2.04
C VAL A 81 -1.30 7.93 3.18
N SER A 82 -0.72 9.00 3.72
CA SER A 82 -1.30 9.78 4.82
C SER A 82 -2.34 10.79 4.32
N ALA A 83 -3.33 11.13 5.16
CA ALA A 83 -4.27 12.23 4.92
C ALA A 83 -3.66 13.61 5.21
N ASP A 84 -2.56 13.65 5.98
CA ASP A 84 -1.86 14.87 6.36
C ASP A 84 -0.34 14.71 6.31
N GLU A 85 0.35 15.84 6.33
CA GLU A 85 1.81 15.88 6.33
C GLU A 85 2.42 15.51 7.68
N GLU A 86 1.69 15.67 8.79
CA GLU A 86 2.20 15.42 10.14
C GLU A 86 2.57 13.96 10.33
N TRP A 87 1.70 13.03 9.94
CA TRP A 87 1.99 11.60 10.02
C TRP A 87 3.00 11.11 8.99
N MET A 88 3.10 11.79 7.84
CA MET A 88 4.20 11.53 6.89
C MET A 88 5.54 12.04 7.43
N ASN A 89 5.56 13.19 8.09
CA ASN A 89 6.73 13.73 8.78
C ASN A 89 7.15 12.82 9.94
N TYR A 90 6.19 12.26 10.68
CA TYR A 90 6.44 11.30 11.74
C TYR A 90 7.23 10.09 11.25
N VAL A 91 6.75 9.37 10.23
CA VAL A 91 7.47 8.19 9.69
C VAL A 91 8.80 8.56 9.03
N ALA A 92 8.89 9.75 8.43
CA ALA A 92 10.15 10.28 7.89
C ALA A 92 11.19 10.54 8.98
N SER A 93 10.79 11.16 10.10
CA SER A 93 11.67 11.45 11.24
C SER A 93 12.27 10.19 11.87
N LYS A 94 11.59 9.05 11.69
CA LYS A 94 11.99 7.72 12.17
C LYS A 94 12.84 6.95 11.15
N ASN A 95 13.14 7.55 9.99
CA ASN A 95 13.84 6.92 8.87
C ASN A 95 13.11 5.68 8.31
N LEU A 96 11.77 5.67 8.36
CA LEU A 96 10.94 4.54 7.92
C LEU A 96 10.46 4.67 6.47
N ILE A 97 10.87 5.72 5.76
CA ILE A 97 10.58 5.92 4.34
C ILE A 97 11.87 6.29 3.60
N GLN A 98 11.86 6.08 2.29
CA GLN A 98 12.85 6.68 1.41
C GLN A 98 12.47 8.14 1.17
N THR A 99 13.24 9.10 1.68
CA THR A 99 12.87 10.52 1.61
C THR A 99 12.61 11.00 0.18
N ALA A 100 13.37 10.50 -0.79
CA ALA A 100 13.22 10.84 -2.21
C ALA A 100 11.93 10.28 -2.85
N SER A 101 11.25 9.31 -2.23
CA SER A 101 9.99 8.76 -2.75
C SER A 101 8.76 9.53 -2.29
N ARG A 102 8.90 10.43 -1.29
CA ARG A 102 7.78 11.20 -0.77
C ARG A 102 7.30 12.22 -1.79
N VAL A 103 5.99 12.21 -2.04
CA VAL A 103 5.30 13.21 -2.86
C VAL A 103 4.00 13.65 -2.20
N ASN A 104 3.67 14.94 -2.30
CA ASN A 104 2.35 15.45 -1.96
C ASN A 104 1.42 15.20 -3.15
N LEU A 105 0.67 14.10 -3.09
CA LEU A 105 -0.08 13.60 -4.23
C LEU A 105 -1.47 14.25 -4.38
N LEU A 106 -2.15 14.50 -3.26
CA LEU A 106 -3.56 14.86 -3.23
C LEU A 106 -3.79 16.03 -2.26
N SER A 107 -4.86 16.78 -2.48
CA SER A 107 -5.40 17.76 -1.52
C SER A 107 -6.89 17.50 -1.31
N ASN A 108 -7.43 18.01 -0.21
CA ASN A 108 -8.85 17.89 0.10
C ASN A 108 -9.35 19.15 0.81
N ARG A 109 -10.68 19.27 0.97
CA ARG A 109 -11.32 20.34 1.74
C ARG A 109 -12.12 19.71 2.87
N LEU A 110 -12.06 20.34 4.04
CA LEU A 110 -12.88 19.94 5.17
C LEU A 110 -14.34 20.39 4.91
N ALA A 111 -15.29 19.51 5.23
CA ALA A 111 -16.71 19.78 5.09
C ALA A 111 -17.43 19.51 6.42
N LEU A 112 -18.49 20.26 6.67
CA LEU A 112 -19.45 19.95 7.72
C LEU A 112 -20.60 19.14 7.10
N ILE A 113 -20.95 18.02 7.72
CA ILE A 113 -22.02 17.14 7.26
C ILE A 113 -23.06 16.94 8.35
N ALA A 114 -24.29 16.65 7.94
CA ALA A 114 -25.39 16.25 8.81
C ALA A 114 -26.08 15.01 8.20
N PRO A 115 -26.88 14.26 8.97
CA PRO A 115 -27.73 13.21 8.42
C PRO A 115 -28.58 13.71 7.25
N ALA A 116 -28.88 12.86 6.28
CA ALA A 116 -29.63 13.24 5.08
C ALA A 116 -31.04 13.78 5.38
N ASN A 117 -31.62 13.42 6.53
CA ASN A 117 -32.91 13.89 7.02
C ASN A 117 -32.79 15.08 7.99
N SER A 118 -31.63 15.75 8.05
CA SER A 118 -31.44 16.93 8.88
C SER A 118 -31.91 18.20 8.18
N ASP A 119 -32.72 19.01 8.86
CA ASP A 119 -33.12 20.34 8.41
C ASP A 119 -32.12 21.45 8.80
N ALA A 120 -30.94 21.08 9.32
CA ALA A 120 -29.92 22.01 9.77
C ALA A 120 -29.40 22.88 8.61
N LYS A 121 -29.62 24.20 8.72
CA LYS A 121 -29.10 25.19 7.76
C LYS A 121 -28.05 26.04 8.45
N LEU A 122 -26.81 25.89 8.00
CA LEU A 122 -25.68 26.58 8.59
C LEU A 122 -24.73 27.06 7.49
N SER A 123 -24.33 28.33 7.57
CA SER A 123 -23.29 28.89 6.71
C SER A 123 -21.96 28.84 7.45
N ILE A 124 -20.94 28.23 6.82
CA ILE A 124 -19.60 28.17 7.39
C ILE A 124 -18.96 29.56 7.27
N ALA A 125 -18.78 30.21 8.42
CA ALA A 125 -18.14 31.51 8.56
C ALA A 125 -17.35 31.56 9.87
N ARG A 126 -16.49 32.56 10.07
CA ARG A 126 -15.82 32.73 11.36
C ARG A 126 -16.86 32.90 12.48
N ASN A 127 -16.71 32.15 13.57
CA ASN A 127 -17.61 32.17 14.75
C ASN A 127 -19.08 31.81 14.48
N PHE A 128 -19.36 31.09 13.39
CA PHE A 128 -20.68 30.55 13.13
C PHE A 128 -21.17 29.66 14.29
N PRO A 129 -22.49 29.63 14.59
CA PRO A 129 -23.03 29.05 15.81
C PRO A 129 -23.12 27.51 15.78
N LEU A 130 -21.99 26.83 15.56
CA LEU A 130 -21.92 25.38 15.41
C LEU A 130 -22.49 24.64 16.63
N ALA A 131 -22.12 25.07 17.85
CA ALA A 131 -22.59 24.45 19.08
C ALA A 131 -24.13 24.48 19.22
N LYS A 132 -24.80 25.55 18.77
CA LYS A 132 -26.27 25.64 18.82
C LYS A 132 -26.95 24.65 17.88
N VAL A 133 -26.26 24.19 16.84
CA VAL A 133 -26.81 23.27 15.82
C VAL A 133 -26.50 21.82 16.14
N LEU A 134 -25.46 21.55 16.95
CA LEU A 134 -25.09 20.18 17.34
C LEU A 134 -25.84 19.65 18.57
N GLY A 135 -26.61 20.50 19.27
CA GLY A 135 -27.29 20.15 20.52
C GLY A 135 -26.39 20.37 21.72
#